data_AF-A0A7W8FZC3-F1
#
_entry.id   AF-A0A7W8FZC3-F1
#
_cell.length_a   1.000
_cell.length_b   1.000
_cell.length_c   1.000
_cell.angle_alpha   90.00
_cell.angle_beta   90.00
_cell.angle_gamma   90.00
#
_symmetry.space_group_name_H-M   'P 1'
#
loop_
_entity.id
_entity.type
_entity.pdbx_description
1 polymer ?
#
loop_
_entity_poly.entity_id
_entity_poly.type
_entity_poly.pdbx_seq_one_letter_code
_entity_poly.pdbx_strand_id
1 'polypeptide(L)'
;MSSGVGAIKRVKVVGIYRWAADAWFDHDYYTTEHARLAGQLLQPLGMIRFECSRALIDGPPTAGAVIATSNAYFSTLAQARTAVLAAGALLAADLPNYSGLRPELQFHEVCVSTWGDA
;
A
#
# COMPACT_ATOMS: atom_id res chain seq x y z
N MET A 1 -10.59 -30.69 19.94
CA MET A 1 -10.92 -29.26 20.12
C MET A 1 -10.01 -28.47 19.19
N SER A 2 -10.47 -28.21 17.96
CA SER A 2 -9.72 -27.37 17.01
C SER A 2 -10.10 -25.92 17.31
N SER A 3 -9.14 -25.13 17.75
CA SER A 3 -9.32 -23.70 18.02
C SER A 3 -9.68 -22.99 16.72
N GLY A 4 -10.98 -22.76 16.52
CA GLY A 4 -11.51 -21.92 15.47
C GLY A 4 -11.13 -20.46 15.67
N VAL A 5 -9.89 -20.10 15.35
CA VAL A 5 -9.57 -18.74 14.93
C VAL A 5 -9.90 -18.71 13.45
N GLY A 6 -11.16 -18.41 13.11
CA GLY A 6 -11.50 -18.10 11.72
C GLY A 6 -10.55 -17.02 11.23
N ALA A 7 -9.75 -17.33 10.20
CA ALA A 7 -8.79 -16.40 9.64
C ALA A 7 -9.51 -15.06 9.41
N ILE A 8 -9.10 -14.00 10.11
CA ILE A 8 -9.71 -12.69 9.96
C ILE A 8 -9.48 -12.30 8.50
N LYS A 9 -10.55 -12.38 7.69
CA LYS A 9 -10.55 -11.93 6.30
C LYS A 9 -10.34 -10.42 6.32
N ARG A 10 -9.13 -9.99 5.98
CA ARG A 10 -8.78 -8.57 5.86
C ARG A 10 -8.74 -8.20 4.39
N VAL A 11 -8.96 -6.92 4.12
CA VAL A 11 -8.75 -6.34 2.79
C VAL A 11 -7.49 -5.48 2.84
N LYS A 12 -6.64 -5.58 1.84
CA LYS A 12 -5.54 -4.63 1.64
C LYS A 12 -5.78 -3.79 0.38
N VAL A 13 -5.56 -2.48 0.51
CA VAL A 13 -5.43 -1.56 -0.62
C VAL A 13 -3.95 -1.49 -0.96
N VAL A 14 -3.62 -1.85 -2.19
CA VAL A 14 -2.24 -1.86 -2.69
C VAL A 14 -2.05 -0.71 -3.66
N GLY A 15 -1.09 0.18 -3.39
CA GLY A 15 -0.58 1.13 -4.38
C GLY A 15 0.66 0.55 -5.04
N ILE A 16 0.67 0.45 -6.37
CA ILE A 16 1.78 -0.13 -7.14
C ILE A 16 2.41 0.95 -8.01
N TYR A 17 3.69 1.24 -7.79
CA TYR A 17 4.45 2.19 -8.61
C TYR A 17 5.30 1.42 -9.61
N ARG A 18 5.02 1.61 -10.90
CA ARG A 18 5.78 1.03 -12.00
C ARG A 18 6.71 2.08 -12.59
N TRP A 19 7.97 1.70 -12.81
CA TRP A 19 8.96 2.56 -13.41
C TRP A 19 8.58 2.94 -14.84
N ALA A 20 8.86 4.19 -15.21
CA ALA A 20 8.77 4.70 -16.57
C ALA A 20 10.12 5.33 -16.95
N ALA A 21 10.39 5.44 -18.25
CA ALA A 21 11.59 6.14 -18.72
C ALA A 21 11.64 7.56 -18.15
N ASP A 22 12.82 7.98 -17.69
CA ASP A 22 13.07 9.30 -17.09
C ASP A 22 12.22 9.62 -15.86
N ALA A 23 11.62 8.60 -15.23
CA ALA A 23 10.92 8.76 -13.97
C ALA A 23 11.88 9.12 -12.85
N TRP A 24 11.32 9.69 -11.79
CA TRP A 24 12.01 9.94 -10.54
C TRP A 24 11.11 9.43 -9.40
N PHE A 25 11.76 8.94 -8.34
CA PHE A 25 11.09 8.45 -7.15
C PHE A 25 11.99 8.65 -5.93
N ASP A 26 11.54 9.44 -4.97
CA ASP A 26 12.19 9.65 -3.67
C ASP A 26 11.64 8.62 -2.67
N HIS A 27 12.44 7.59 -2.41
CA HIS A 27 12.06 6.55 -1.45
C HIS A 27 12.09 7.02 0.01
N ASP A 28 12.92 8.02 0.33
CA ASP A 28 13.04 8.50 1.70
C ASP A 28 11.80 9.31 2.07
N TYR A 29 11.37 10.24 1.21
CA TYR A 29 10.10 10.95 1.41
C TYR A 29 8.91 9.99 1.41
N TYR A 30 8.88 9.03 0.48
CA TYR A 30 7.79 8.05 0.38
C TYR A 30 7.63 7.19 1.65
N THR A 31 8.73 6.79 2.27
CA THR A 31 8.72 5.94 3.47
C THR A 31 8.60 6.71 4.78
N THR A 32 8.78 8.04 4.75
CA THR A 32 8.68 8.92 5.92
C THR A 32 7.44 9.80 5.88
N GLU A 33 7.47 10.89 5.11
CA GLU A 33 6.41 11.90 5.07
C GLU A 33 5.12 11.40 4.44
N HIS A 34 5.21 10.72 3.29
CA HIS A 34 4.02 10.17 2.64
C HIS A 34 3.36 9.09 3.50
N ALA A 35 4.17 8.21 4.12
CA ALA A 35 3.68 7.18 5.03
C ALA A 35 3.02 7.78 6.29
N ARG A 36 3.60 8.86 6.85
CA ARG A 36 3.02 9.60 7.97
C ARG A 36 1.68 10.23 7.59
N LEU A 37 1.60 10.87 6.42
CA LEU A 37 0.37 11.46 5.90
C LEU A 37 -0.72 10.40 5.68
N ALA A 38 -0.36 9.26 5.07
CA ALA A 38 -1.26 8.12 4.90
C ALA A 38 -1.78 7.61 6.26
N GLY A 39 -0.92 7.50 7.26
CA GLY A 39 -1.32 7.21 8.65
C GLY A 39 -2.37 8.19 9.17
N GLN A 40 -2.09 9.49 9.09
CA GLN A 40 -2.98 10.55 9.58
C GLN A 40 -4.36 10.55 8.90
N LEU A 41 -4.40 10.30 7.59
CA LEU A 41 -5.66 10.33 6.82
C LEU A 41 -6.45 9.03 6.92
N LEU A 42 -5.78 7.87 6.94
CA LEU A 42 -6.45 6.57 6.81
C LEU A 42 -6.74 5.89 8.15
N GLN A 43 -5.95 6.14 9.21
CA GLN A 43 -6.23 5.55 10.53
C GLN A 43 -7.61 5.94 11.08
N PRO A 44 -8.05 7.22 11.03
CA PRO A 44 -9.40 7.60 11.45
C PRO A 44 -10.52 6.94 10.63
N LEU A 45 -10.18 6.45 9.43
CA LEU A 45 -11.10 5.78 8.50
C LEU A 45 -11.07 4.24 8.63
N GLY A 46 -10.42 3.73 9.67
CA GLY A 46 -10.41 2.30 10.01
C GLY A 46 -9.23 1.51 9.42
N MET A 47 -8.16 2.18 8.98
CA MET A 47 -6.93 1.48 8.62
C MET A 47 -6.29 0.86 9.86
N ILE A 48 -6.02 -0.45 9.82
CA ILE A 48 -5.49 -1.23 10.95
C ILE A 48 -3.98 -1.49 10.87
N ARG A 49 -3.39 -1.36 9.68
CA ARG A 49 -1.95 -1.51 9.43
C ARG A 49 -1.59 -0.80 8.13
N PHE A 50 -0.38 -0.27 8.08
CA PHE A 50 0.19 0.31 6.88
C PHE A 50 1.61 -0.17 6.68
N GLU A 51 1.98 -0.43 5.43
CA GLU A 51 3.34 -0.78 5.02
C GLU A 51 3.69 -0.06 3.73
N CYS A 52 4.94 0.37 3.62
CA CYS A 52 5.56 0.72 2.35
C CYS A 52 6.72 -0.24 2.11
N SER A 53 6.94 -0.59 0.84
CA SER A 53 8.09 -1.39 0.42
C SER A 53 8.80 -0.72 -0.74
N ARG A 54 10.10 -0.97 -0.80
CA ARG A 54 10.98 -0.66 -1.93
C ARG A 54 11.41 -1.97 -2.56
N ALA A 55 11.36 -2.06 -3.88
CA ALA A 55 11.91 -3.21 -4.59
C ALA A 55 13.43 -3.24 -4.44
N LEU A 56 13.98 -4.42 -4.16
CA LEU A 56 15.42 -4.65 -4.21
C LEU A 56 15.76 -5.08 -5.64
N ILE A 57 16.31 -4.17 -6.43
CA ILE A 57 16.66 -4.38 -7.84
C ILE A 57 18.16 -4.22 -7.99
N ASP A 58 18.80 -5.18 -8.66
CA ASP A 58 20.21 -5.09 -9.02
C ASP A 58 20.36 -4.18 -10.24
N GLY A 59 20.85 -2.96 -10.02
CA GLY A 59 21.04 -1.96 -11.06
C GLY A 59 19.81 -1.07 -11.33
N PRO A 60 19.81 -0.30 -12.43
CA PRO A 60 18.73 0.63 -12.75
C PRO A 60 17.42 -0.10 -13.08
N PRO A 61 16.25 0.40 -12.64
CA PRO A 61 14.97 -0.20 -12.98
C PRO A 61 14.64 -0.08 -14.48
N THR A 62 14.01 -1.13 -15.02
CA THR A 62 13.52 -1.17 -16.41
C THR A 62 12.06 -0.71 -16.49
N ALA A 63 11.62 -0.26 -17.67
CA ALA A 63 10.25 0.19 -17.87
C ALA A 63 9.24 -0.90 -17.48
N GLY A 64 8.24 -0.53 -16.67
CA GLY A 64 7.20 -1.44 -16.16
C GLY A 64 7.58 -2.20 -14.88
N ALA A 65 8.85 -2.18 -14.47
CA ALA A 65 9.29 -2.79 -13.21
C ALA A 65 8.56 -2.15 -12.01
N VAL A 66 8.10 -2.96 -11.06
CA VAL A 66 7.54 -2.44 -9.82
C VAL A 66 8.69 -1.99 -8.92
N ILE A 67 8.73 -0.70 -8.58
CA ILE A 67 9.82 -0.12 -7.77
C ILE A 67 9.42 0.13 -6.31
N ALA A 68 8.11 0.32 -6.06
CA ALA A 68 7.57 0.52 -4.73
C ALA A 68 6.14 0.01 -4.65
N THR A 69 5.74 -0.42 -3.45
CA THR A 69 4.32 -0.64 -3.12
C THR A 69 3.95 -0.04 -1.78
N SER A 70 2.68 0.32 -1.60
CA SER A 70 2.06 0.57 -0.29
C SER A 70 0.97 -0.47 -0.04
N ASN A 71 0.75 -0.82 1.23
CA ASN A 71 -0.28 -1.77 1.65
C ASN A 71 -1.02 -1.21 2.87
N ALA A 72 -2.24 -0.71 2.66
CA ALA A 72 -3.13 -0.25 3.73
C ALA A 72 -4.18 -1.33 4.02
N TYR A 73 -4.20 -1.83 5.26
CA TYR A 73 -5.07 -2.94 5.65
C TYR A 73 -6.34 -2.43 6.34
N PHE A 74 -7.46 -3.07 6.04
CA PHE A 74 -8.80 -2.78 6.58
C PHE A 74 -9.51 -4.09 6.91
N SER A 75 -10.52 -4.01 7.79
CA SER A 75 -11.34 -5.18 8.15
C SER A 75 -12.32 -5.57 7.04
N THR A 76 -12.78 -4.62 6.21
CA THR A 76 -13.76 -4.88 5.14
C THR A 76 -13.46 -4.11 3.86
N LEU A 77 -13.98 -4.60 2.72
CA LEU A 77 -13.87 -3.91 1.43
C LEU A 77 -14.63 -2.57 1.44
N ALA A 78 -15.78 -2.51 2.11
CA ALA A 78 -16.57 -1.29 2.22
C ALA A 78 -15.77 -0.18 2.91
N GLN A 79 -15.14 -0.47 4.07
CA GLN A 79 -14.27 0.49 4.76
C GLN A 79 -13.09 0.92 3.88
N ALA A 80 -12.42 -0.02 3.22
CA ALA A 80 -11.31 0.30 2.32
C ALA A 80 -11.73 1.27 1.19
N ARG A 81 -12.88 1.03 0.55
CA ARG A 81 -13.41 1.90 -0.51
C ARG A 81 -13.79 3.29 0.03
N THR A 82 -14.45 3.36 1.19
CA THR A 82 -14.76 4.64 1.84
C THR A 82 -13.48 5.42 2.15
N ALA A 83 -12.45 4.74 2.67
CA ALA A 83 -11.18 5.38 2.99
C ALA A 83 -10.49 5.95 1.73
N VAL A 84 -10.44 5.18 0.64
CA VAL A 84 -9.89 5.65 -0.65
C VAL A 84 -10.68 6.83 -1.22
N LEU A 85 -12.02 6.80 -1.16
CA LEU A 85 -12.86 7.90 -1.63
C LEU A 85 -12.64 9.19 -0.81
N ALA A 86 -12.48 9.07 0.50
CA ALA A 86 -12.32 10.23 1.39
C ALA A 86 -10.91 10.82 1.36
N ALA A 87 -9.87 10.00 1.27
CA ALA A 87 -8.46 10.43 1.42
C ALA A 87 -7.67 10.45 0.10
N GLY A 88 -8.16 9.77 -0.96
CA GLY A 88 -7.38 9.52 -2.18
C GLY A 88 -6.91 10.79 -2.89
N ALA A 89 -7.74 11.84 -2.92
CA ALA A 89 -7.36 13.11 -3.53
C ALA A 89 -6.23 13.82 -2.76
N LEU A 90 -6.25 13.78 -1.42
CA LEU A 90 -5.21 14.38 -0.58
C LEU A 90 -3.88 13.61 -0.70
N LEU A 91 -3.95 12.27 -0.75
CA LEU A 91 -2.77 11.44 -0.99
C LEU A 91 -2.20 11.64 -2.40
N ALA A 92 -3.06 11.78 -3.41
CA ALA A 92 -2.63 12.07 -4.78
C ALA A 92 -2.02 13.47 -4.93
N ALA A 93 -2.45 14.45 -4.12
CA ALA A 93 -1.88 15.79 -4.10
C ALA A 93 -0.45 15.82 -3.54
N ASP A 94 -0.06 14.84 -2.74
CA ASP A 94 1.29 14.68 -2.21
C ASP A 94 2.26 14.00 -3.19
N LEU A 95 1.76 13.37 -4.26
CA LEU A 95 2.59 12.69 -5.27
C LEU A 95 3.76 13.54 -5.80
N PRO A 96 3.56 14.82 -6.21
CA PRO A 96 4.64 15.63 -6.76
C PRO A 96 5.78 15.92 -5.78
N ASN A 97 5.64 15.60 -4.49
CA ASN A 97 6.70 15.76 -3.50
C ASN A 97 7.73 14.62 -3.54
N TYR A 98 7.38 13.46 -4.08
CA TYR A 98 8.26 12.29 -4.08
C TYR A 98 8.26 11.48 -5.38
N SER A 99 7.37 11.72 -6.33
CA SER A 99 7.36 10.93 -7.55
C SER A 99 6.68 11.63 -8.73
N GLY A 100 7.21 11.38 -9.93
CA GLY A 100 6.52 11.65 -11.19
C GLY A 100 5.54 10.54 -11.61
N LEU A 101 5.55 9.40 -10.89
CA LEU A 101 4.76 8.21 -11.21
C LEU A 101 3.40 8.25 -10.52
N ARG A 102 2.37 7.77 -11.20
CA ARG A 102 1.04 7.53 -10.59
C ARG A 102 0.92 6.07 -10.15
N PRO A 103 0.49 5.78 -8.92
CA PRO A 103 0.29 4.42 -8.49
C PRO A 103 -0.96 3.81 -9.14
N GLU A 104 -0.89 2.53 -9.46
CA GLU A 104 -2.06 1.69 -9.72
C GLU A 104 -2.64 1.24 -8.37
N LEU A 105 -3.94 1.49 -8.13
CA LEU A 105 -4.61 1.03 -6.91
C LEU A 105 -5.33 -0.29 -7.15
N GLN A 106 -5.11 -1.25 -6.26
CA GLN A 106 -5.78 -2.55 -6.27
C GLN A 106 -6.34 -2.88 -4.88
N PHE A 107 -7.42 -3.68 -4.85
CA PHE A 107 -8.01 -4.21 -3.61
C PHE A 107 -7.84 -5.72 -3.58
N HIS A 108 -7.27 -6.25 -2.50
CA HIS A 108 -6.98 -7.68 -2.36
C HIS A 108 -7.59 -8.22 -1.08
N GLU A 109 -8.17 -9.43 -1.13
CA GLU A 109 -8.43 -10.22 0.08
C GLU A 109 -7.10 -10.78 0.60
N VAL A 110 -6.89 -10.71 1.91
CA VAL A 110 -5.71 -11.29 2.56
C VAL A 110 -6.03 -12.73 2.93
N CYS A 111 -5.43 -13.65 2.17
CA CYS A 111 -5.47 -15.09 2.44
C CYS A 111 -4.17 -15.49 3.15
N VAL A 112 -4.26 -16.02 4.37
CA VAL A 112 -3.10 -16.52 5.15
C VAL A 112 -3.16 -18.04 5.16
N SER A 113 -2.05 -18.69 4.79
CA SER A 113 -1.89 -20.14 4.94
C SER A 113 -1.24 -20.47 6.30
N THR A 114 -1.59 -21.60 6.89
CA THR A 114 -1.10 -22.07 8.20
C THR A 114 0.03 -23.09 8.05
N TRP A 115 0.99 -22.86 7.16
CA TRP A 115 2.14 -23.75 7.00
C TRP A 115 3.20 -23.44 8.07
N GLY A 116 3.42 -24.35 9.03
CA GLY A 116 4.53 -24.28 9.99
C GLY A 116 4.23 -24.52 11.47
N ASP A 117 2.96 -24.66 11.88
CA ASP A 117 2.59 -24.98 13.28
C ASP A 117 2.52 -26.50 13.52
N ALA A 118 3.65 -27.22 13.33
CA ALA A 118 3.82 -28.64 13.67
C ALA A 118 5.09 -28.86 14.48
#